data_AF-A0A7J8QAU4-F1
#
_entry.id   AF-A0A7J8QAU4-F1
#
_cell.length_a   1.000
_cell.length_b   1.000
_cell.length_c   1.000
_cell.angle_alpha   90.00
_cell.angle_beta   90.00
_cell.angle_gamma   90.00
#
_symmetry.space_group_name_H-M   'P 1'
#
loop_
_entity.id
_entity.type
_entity.pdbx_description
1 polymer ?
#
loop_
_entity_poly.entity_id
_entity_poly.type
_entity_poly.pdbx_seq_one_letter_code
_entity_poly.pdbx_strand_id
1 'polypeptide(L)'
;MLDLSYMHNLSKIPRQLISNFVKLQIFRIGRLRSGGYGVDNVLSWGMEKLIEELKGLQHLNILSIPIKGMSSLERFLSFNLFRCCTQALELSDFGVKVFNVLCLENMEHLETLEFLNCESMKEIKMEKLHPWVFSSTNYTSRFHTLSTVRIFE
;
A
#
# COMPACT_ATOMS: atom_id res chain seq x y z
N MET A 1 17.34 7.16 4.60
CA MET A 1 16.54 5.92 4.59
C MET A 1 16.00 5.72 5.99
N LEU A 2 14.74 5.32 6.11
CA LEU A 2 14.09 4.94 7.36
C LEU A 2 13.41 3.59 7.12
N ASP A 3 13.91 2.54 7.77
CA ASP A 3 13.43 1.18 7.59
C ASP A 3 12.94 0.62 8.93
N LEU A 4 11.63 0.40 9.00
CA LEU A 4 10.88 -0.07 10.16
C LEU A 4 10.28 -1.46 9.90
N SER A 5 10.74 -2.18 8.86
CA SER A 5 10.13 -3.43 8.39
C SER A 5 10.12 -4.54 9.45
N TYR A 6 11.15 -4.56 10.30
CA TYR A 6 11.32 -5.56 11.37
C TYR A 6 10.81 -5.10 12.74
N MET A 7 10.15 -3.93 12.81
CA MET A 7 9.68 -3.37 14.07
C MET A 7 8.23 -3.81 14.37
N HIS A 8 7.98 -5.13 14.45
CA HIS A 8 6.64 -5.69 14.63
C HIS A 8 5.93 -5.26 15.93
N ASN A 9 6.70 -4.86 16.94
CA ASN A 9 6.22 -4.37 18.23
C ASN A 9 6.10 -2.84 18.28
N LEU A 10 6.34 -2.13 17.17
CA LEU A 10 6.21 -0.69 17.10
C LEU A 10 4.74 -0.30 17.24
N SER A 11 4.39 0.24 18.40
CA SER A 11 3.02 0.62 18.73
C SER A 11 2.74 2.10 18.48
N LYS A 12 3.78 2.94 18.42
CA LYS A 12 3.63 4.40 18.30
C LYS A 12 4.70 5.03 17.41
N ILE A 13 4.25 5.86 16.48
CA ILE A 13 5.07 6.88 15.81
C ILE A 13 4.40 8.23 16.08
N PRO A 14 5.11 9.20 16.67
CA PRO A 14 4.53 10.52 16.95
C PRO A 14 4.23 11.28 15.67
N ARG A 15 3.18 12.10 15.71
CA ARG A 15 2.87 13.05 14.63
C ARG A 15 4.07 13.94 14.29
N GLN A 16 4.14 14.32 13.03
CA GLN A 16 5.16 15.15 12.37
C GLN A 16 6.55 14.52 12.27
N LEU A 17 6.79 13.36 12.88
CA LEU A 17 8.11 12.75 12.86
C LEU A 17 8.52 12.37 11.44
N ILE A 18 7.62 11.73 10.68
CA ILE A 18 7.95 11.27 9.33
C ILE A 18 8.06 12.45 8.38
N SER A 19 7.14 13.42 8.47
CA SER A 19 7.17 14.63 7.64
C SER A 19 8.40 15.51 7.85
N ASN A 20 9.07 15.42 9.01
CA ASN A 20 10.29 16.18 9.28
C ASN A 20 11.52 15.64 8.53
N PHE A 21 11.48 14.41 8.01
CA PHE A 21 12.55 13.87 7.18
C PHE A 21 12.43 14.36 5.73
N VAL A 22 12.58 15.65 5.49
CA VAL A 22 12.34 16.26 4.16
C VAL A 22 13.17 15.66 3.02
N LYS A 23 14.34 15.07 3.31
CA LYS A 23 15.21 14.38 2.33
C LYS A 23 15.02 12.86 2.31
N LEU A 24 13.94 12.33 2.89
CA LEU A 24 13.73 10.89 2.99
C LEU A 24 13.42 10.29 1.62
N GLN A 25 14.34 9.43 1.15
CA GLN A 25 14.18 8.74 -0.13
C GLN A 25 13.59 7.34 -0.01
N ILE A 26 13.77 6.69 1.13
CA ILE A 26 13.36 5.31 1.36
C ILE A 26 12.63 5.28 2.68
N PHE A 27 11.37 4.87 2.65
CA PHE A 27 10.56 4.59 3.81
C PHE A 27 10.01 3.17 3.71
N ARG A 28 10.33 2.33 4.69
CA ARG A 28 9.75 1.00 4.79
C ARG A 28 9.13 0.83 6.16
N ILE A 29 7.92 0.31 6.19
CA ILE A 29 7.28 -0.13 7.40
C ILE A 29 6.57 -1.45 7.10
N GLY A 30 6.79 -2.42 7.99
CA GLY A 30 6.25 -3.76 7.85
C GLY A 30 5.00 -3.94 8.70
N ARG A 31 4.54 -5.19 8.75
CA ARG A 31 3.41 -5.59 9.58
C ARG A 31 3.58 -5.15 11.04
N LEU A 32 2.57 -4.45 11.54
CA LEU A 32 2.45 -4.04 12.93
C LEU A 32 1.43 -4.92 13.66
N ARG A 33 1.79 -5.45 14.84
CA ARG A 33 0.90 -6.34 15.60
C ARG A 33 -0.28 -5.61 16.24
N SER A 34 -0.14 -4.31 16.48
CA SER A 34 -1.19 -3.45 17.02
C SER A 34 -0.80 -2.00 16.79
N GLY A 35 -1.62 -1.26 16.04
CA GLY A 35 -1.51 0.20 15.99
C GLY A 35 -1.97 0.75 17.34
N GLY A 36 -1.04 1.32 18.12
CA GLY A 36 -1.36 1.86 19.43
C GLY A 36 -2.46 2.93 19.38
N TYR A 37 -3.26 3.02 20.42
CA TYR A 37 -4.28 4.05 20.55
C TYR A 37 -3.61 5.38 20.96
N GLY A 38 -3.98 6.47 20.29
CA GLY A 38 -3.49 7.80 20.63
C GLY A 38 -3.72 8.81 19.53
N VAL A 39 -4.19 10.01 19.89
CA VAL A 39 -4.36 11.13 18.96
C VAL A 39 -3.06 11.42 18.23
N ASP A 40 -1.93 11.36 18.93
CA ASP A 40 -0.59 11.66 18.39
C ASP A 40 0.12 10.46 17.76
N ASN A 41 -0.54 9.31 17.64
CA ASN A 41 0.01 8.16 16.94
C ASN A 41 -0.40 8.20 15.47
N VAL A 42 0.55 8.15 14.55
CA VAL A 42 0.28 8.07 13.10
C VAL A 42 -0.04 6.66 12.63
N LEU A 43 0.30 5.65 13.43
CA LEU A 43 -0.03 4.24 13.19
C LEU A 43 -1.47 3.88 13.59
N SER A 44 -2.23 4.85 14.09
CA SER A 44 -3.64 4.65 14.44
C SER A 44 -4.50 4.48 13.18
N TRP A 45 -5.47 3.55 13.21
CA TRP A 45 -6.61 3.42 12.30
C TRP A 45 -6.30 3.62 10.80
N GLY A 46 -6.12 2.51 10.07
CA GLY A 46 -6.06 2.53 8.59
C GLY A 46 -4.83 3.22 7.98
N MET A 47 -3.82 3.57 8.80
CA MET A 47 -2.61 4.29 8.37
C MET A 47 -2.87 5.66 7.74
N GLU A 48 -4.08 6.24 7.87
CA GLU A 48 -4.42 7.49 7.19
C GLU A 48 -3.50 8.65 7.59
N LYS A 49 -3.16 8.76 8.88
CA LYS A 49 -2.24 9.79 9.37
C LYS A 49 -0.82 9.59 8.83
N LEU A 50 -0.38 8.35 8.68
CA LEU A 50 0.91 8.04 8.09
C LEU A 50 0.94 8.43 6.61
N ILE A 51 -0.12 8.12 5.86
CA ILE A 51 -0.31 8.56 4.47
C ILE A 51 -0.23 10.10 4.39
N GLU A 52 -0.86 10.81 5.33
CA GLU A 52 -0.83 12.28 5.40
C GLU A 52 0.56 12.87 5.69
N GLU A 53 1.43 12.16 6.40
CA GLU A 53 2.82 12.60 6.59
C GLU A 53 3.70 12.27 5.39
N LEU A 54 3.50 11.10 4.78
CA LEU A 54 4.29 10.66 3.64
C LEU A 54 4.01 11.49 2.38
N LYS A 55 2.80 12.02 2.21
CA LYS A 55 2.44 12.80 1.00
C LYS A 55 3.26 14.08 0.84
N GLY A 56 3.82 14.61 1.93
CA GLY A 56 4.67 15.80 1.94
C GLY A 56 6.13 15.54 1.56
N LEU A 57 6.54 14.27 1.43
CA LEU A 57 7.93 13.89 1.18
C LEU A 57 8.24 13.90 -0.33
N GLN A 58 8.73 15.04 -0.82
CA GLN A 58 9.03 15.25 -2.24
C GLN A 58 10.14 14.35 -2.81
N HIS A 59 10.98 13.78 -1.95
CA HIS A 59 12.12 12.96 -2.36
C HIS A 59 11.90 11.47 -2.17
N LEU A 60 10.69 11.03 -1.80
CA LEU A 60 10.39 9.63 -1.54
C LEU A 60 10.37 8.82 -2.84
N ASN A 61 11.34 7.90 -2.96
CA ASN A 61 11.55 7.06 -4.15
C ASN A 61 11.17 5.60 -3.91
N ILE A 62 11.31 5.11 -2.67
CA ILE A 62 10.98 3.74 -2.31
C ILE A 62 10.07 3.74 -1.08
N LEU A 63 8.92 3.11 -1.23
CA LEU A 63 7.90 2.95 -0.20
C LEU A 63 7.53 1.47 -0.03
N SER A 64 7.59 0.99 1.21
CA SER A 64 6.98 -0.28 1.62
C SER A 64 6.02 -0.01 2.76
N ILE A 65 4.75 -0.37 2.62
CA ILE A 65 3.71 0.03 3.57
C ILE A 65 2.57 -1.00 3.65
N PRO A 66 2.04 -1.30 4.86
CA PRO A 66 0.80 -2.02 5.01
C PRO A 66 -0.39 -1.05 4.93
N ILE A 67 -1.41 -1.44 4.19
CA ILE A 67 -2.69 -0.75 4.07
C ILE A 67 -3.78 -1.67 4.62
N LYS A 68 -4.65 -1.08 5.44
CA LYS A 68 -5.73 -1.79 6.10
C LYS A 68 -7.08 -1.29 5.59
N GLY A 69 -7.84 -2.17 4.95
CA GLY A 69 -9.17 -1.89 4.44
C GLY A 69 -9.22 -1.07 3.15
N MET A 70 -10.38 -1.09 2.50
CA MET A 70 -10.57 -0.48 1.18
C MET A 70 -10.51 1.05 1.20
N SER A 71 -11.10 1.70 2.20
CA SER A 71 -11.10 3.17 2.30
C SER A 71 -9.68 3.76 2.38
N SER A 72 -8.80 3.10 3.12
CA SER A 72 -7.39 3.50 3.21
C SER A 72 -6.64 3.24 1.90
N LEU A 73 -6.96 2.17 1.18
CA LEU A 73 -6.40 1.88 -0.14
C LEU A 73 -6.83 2.91 -1.18
N GLU A 74 -8.12 3.27 -1.24
CA GLU A 74 -8.62 4.31 -2.15
C GLU A 74 -7.94 5.65 -1.90
N ARG A 75 -7.82 6.05 -0.63
CA ARG A 75 -7.10 7.26 -0.24
C ARG A 75 -5.62 7.19 -0.63
N PHE A 76 -4.96 6.07 -0.40
CA PHE A 76 -3.57 5.86 -0.78
C PHE A 76 -3.36 6.00 -2.30
N LEU A 77 -4.20 5.33 -3.10
CA LEU A 77 -4.13 5.37 -4.57
C LEU A 77 -4.49 6.73 -5.17
N SER A 78 -5.16 7.60 -4.42
CA SER A 78 -5.48 8.97 -4.86
C SER A 78 -4.23 9.86 -5.03
N PHE A 79 -3.10 9.49 -4.42
CA PHE A 79 -1.84 10.24 -4.52
C PHE A 79 -0.91 9.63 -5.57
N ASN A 80 -0.55 10.43 -6.59
CA ASN A 80 0.37 9.98 -7.63
C ASN A 80 1.74 9.57 -7.08
N LEU A 81 2.22 10.27 -6.05
CA LEU A 81 3.48 9.98 -5.37
C LEU A 81 3.59 8.50 -5.00
N PHE A 82 2.56 7.96 -4.35
CA PHE A 82 2.58 6.58 -3.86
C PHE A 82 2.50 5.55 -4.98
N ARG A 83 1.81 5.85 -6.08
CA ARG A 83 1.82 4.96 -7.26
C ARG A 83 3.22 4.82 -7.85
N CYS A 84 3.98 5.93 -7.88
CA CYS A 84 5.32 5.96 -8.44
C CYS A 84 6.41 5.45 -7.49
N CYS A 85 6.24 5.48 -6.17
CA CYS A 85 7.32 5.09 -5.25
C CYS A 85 7.09 3.76 -4.51
N THR A 86 5.90 3.16 -4.58
CA THR A 86 5.61 1.93 -3.83
C THR A 86 6.26 0.72 -4.46
N GLN A 87 7.19 0.12 -3.71
CA GLN A 87 7.89 -1.11 -4.04
C GLN A 87 7.23 -2.34 -3.44
N ALA A 88 6.68 -2.23 -2.22
CA ALA A 88 5.99 -3.32 -1.55
C ALA A 88 4.70 -2.85 -0.89
N LEU A 89 3.62 -3.59 -1.10
CA LEU A 89 2.30 -3.28 -0.58
C LEU A 89 1.74 -4.50 0.14
N GLU A 90 1.49 -4.38 1.45
CA GLU A 90 0.73 -5.37 2.21
C GLU A 90 -0.72 -4.88 2.33
N LEU A 91 -1.69 -5.70 1.93
CA LEU A 91 -3.11 -5.41 1.96
C LEU A 91 -3.77 -6.30 3.03
N SER A 92 -4.43 -5.69 4.01
CA SER A 92 -5.06 -6.42 5.11
C SER A 92 -6.49 -5.97 5.42
N ASP A 93 -7.27 -6.89 5.99
CA ASP A 93 -8.63 -6.63 6.50
C ASP A 93 -9.59 -6.08 5.42
N PHE A 94 -9.58 -6.73 4.25
CA PHE A 94 -10.48 -6.42 3.15
C PHE A 94 -11.76 -7.25 3.27
N GLY A 95 -12.86 -6.61 3.66
CA GLY A 95 -14.19 -7.24 3.74
C GLY A 95 -14.88 -7.52 2.40
N VAL A 96 -14.12 -7.59 1.30
CA VAL A 96 -14.66 -7.84 -0.06
C VAL A 96 -14.52 -9.31 -0.44
N LYS A 97 -15.50 -9.84 -1.18
CA LYS A 97 -15.43 -11.21 -1.70
C LYS A 97 -14.49 -11.36 -2.89
N VAL A 98 -14.39 -10.31 -3.68
CA VAL A 98 -13.64 -10.28 -4.94
C VAL A 98 -12.77 -9.03 -4.93
N PHE A 99 -11.47 -9.19 -5.14
CA PHE A 99 -10.54 -8.07 -5.24
C PHE A 99 -10.02 -7.92 -6.67
N ASN A 100 -10.23 -6.76 -7.27
CA ASN A 100 -9.75 -6.47 -8.62
C ASN A 100 -8.37 -5.82 -8.57
N VAL A 101 -7.33 -6.55 -8.97
CA VAL A 101 -5.94 -6.04 -8.90
C VAL A 101 -5.65 -4.91 -9.88
N LEU A 102 -6.51 -4.69 -10.89
CA LEU A 102 -6.31 -3.59 -11.84
C LEU A 102 -6.35 -2.21 -11.19
N CYS A 103 -6.89 -2.06 -9.97
CA CYS A 103 -6.74 -0.82 -9.22
C CYS A 103 -5.27 -0.44 -8.92
N LEU A 104 -4.35 -1.41 -9.02
CA LEU A 104 -2.91 -1.25 -8.80
C LEU A 104 -2.10 -1.16 -10.11
N GLU A 105 -2.74 -1.16 -11.28
CA GLU A 105 -2.05 -1.33 -12.58
C GLU A 105 -1.05 -0.20 -12.92
N ASN A 106 -1.19 0.98 -12.30
CA ASN A 106 -0.30 2.11 -12.54
C ASN A 106 0.87 2.20 -11.52
N MET A 107 1.13 1.13 -10.76
CA MET A 107 2.21 1.10 -9.79
C MET A 107 3.50 0.58 -10.45
N GLU A 108 4.24 1.49 -11.10
CA GLU A 108 5.40 1.18 -11.95
C GLU A 108 6.51 0.42 -11.21
N HIS A 109 6.66 0.64 -9.91
CA HIS A 109 7.72 0.08 -9.08
C HIS A 109 7.25 -1.04 -8.15
N LEU A 110 5.98 -1.47 -8.23
CA LEU A 110 5.45 -2.49 -7.32
C LEU A 110 6.07 -3.85 -7.60
N GLU A 111 6.97 -4.29 -6.73
CA GLU A 111 7.68 -5.57 -6.83
C GLU A 111 7.02 -6.66 -5.99
N THR A 112 6.45 -6.30 -4.84
CA THR A 112 5.85 -7.23 -3.88
C THR A 112 4.43 -6.82 -3.51
N LEU A 113 3.48 -7.72 -3.68
CA LEU A 113 2.09 -7.58 -3.22
C LEU A 113 1.76 -8.69 -2.23
N GLU A 114 1.35 -8.32 -1.03
CA GLU A 114 0.98 -9.28 0.02
C GLU A 114 -0.47 -9.08 0.43
N PHE A 115 -1.19 -10.17 0.66
CA PHE A 115 -2.52 -10.16 1.26
C PHE A 115 -2.45 -10.82 2.63
N LEU A 116 -3.08 -10.21 3.64
CA LEU A 116 -3.07 -10.69 5.01
C LEU A 116 -4.47 -10.60 5.64
N ASN A 117 -4.90 -11.66 6.34
CA ASN A 117 -6.17 -11.67 7.07
C ASN A 117 -7.35 -11.26 6.17
N CYS A 118 -7.31 -11.66 4.90
CA CYS A 118 -8.34 -11.38 3.90
C CYS A 118 -9.30 -12.57 3.78
N GLU A 119 -9.76 -13.14 4.90
CA GLU A 119 -10.59 -14.36 4.95
C GLU A 119 -11.88 -14.26 4.12
N SER A 120 -12.41 -13.03 3.99
CA SER A 120 -13.61 -12.77 3.19
C SER A 120 -13.36 -12.81 1.68
N MET A 121 -12.10 -12.63 1.25
CA MET A 121 -11.68 -12.56 -0.14
C MET A 121 -11.52 -13.96 -0.72
N LYS A 122 -12.44 -14.34 -1.61
CA LYS A 122 -12.47 -15.65 -2.27
C LYS A 122 -11.82 -15.65 -3.64
N GLU A 123 -11.71 -14.48 -4.24
CA GLU A 123 -11.30 -14.37 -5.63
C GLU A 123 -10.48 -13.09 -5.84
N ILE A 124 -9.38 -13.24 -6.58
CA ILE A 124 -8.59 -12.13 -7.10
C ILE A 124 -8.81 -12.09 -8.61
N LYS A 125 -9.34 -10.98 -9.10
CA LYS A 125 -9.68 -10.78 -10.52
C LYS A 125 -8.79 -9.75 -11.16
N MET A 126 -8.62 -9.89 -12.47
CA MET A 126 -7.97 -8.93 -13.34
C MET A 126 -8.90 -8.59 -14.52
N GLU A 127 -10.08 -8.05 -14.21
CA GLU A 127 -11.13 -7.75 -15.20
C GLU A 127 -11.32 -6.23 -15.34
N LYS A 128 -11.32 -5.72 -16.58
CA LYS A 128 -11.78 -4.36 -16.83
C LYS A 128 -13.29 -4.32 -16.59
N LEU A 129 -13.73 -3.56 -15.58
CA LEU A 129 -15.14 -3.27 -15.38
C LEU A 129 -15.58 -2.39 -16.58
N HIS A 130 -16.36 -2.97 -17.50
CA HIS A 130 -16.51 -2.62 -18.94
C HIS A 130 -17.60 -1.50 -19.20
N PRO A 131 -17.89 -1.00 -20.46
CA PRO A 131 -18.10 -1.79 -21.69
C PRO A 131 -17.60 -1.24 -23.05
N TRP A 132 -17.30 -2.18 -23.94
CA TRP A 132 -17.31 -2.07 -25.41
C TRP A 132 -16.27 -1.16 -26.09
N VAL A 133 -15.10 -1.74 -26.39
CA VAL A 133 -14.52 -1.84 -27.75
C VAL A 133 -13.49 -2.96 -27.65
N PHE A 134 -13.64 -3.99 -28.47
CA PHE A 134 -12.54 -4.92 -28.75
C PHE A 134 -11.43 -4.09 -29.39
N SER A 135 -10.38 -3.84 -28.64
CA SER A 135 -9.06 -3.70 -29.24
C SER A 135 -8.23 -4.83 -28.66
N SER A 136 -7.87 -5.76 -29.54
CA SER A 136 -6.74 -6.66 -29.39
C SER A 136 -5.52 -5.83 -28.97
N THR A 137 -5.35 -5.65 -27.68
CA THR A 137 -4.20 -4.95 -27.12
C THR A 137 -3.46 -5.98 -26.31
N ASN A 138 -2.29 -6.30 -26.85
CA ASN A 138 -1.30 -7.22 -26.34
C ASN A 138 -1.32 -7.26 -24.81
N TYR A 139 -1.28 -8.46 -24.24
CA TYR A 139 -0.97 -8.69 -22.83
C TYR A 139 0.49 -8.27 -22.57
N THR A 140 0.81 -6.99 -22.75
CA THR A 140 2.00 -6.40 -22.14
C THR A 140 1.74 -6.43 -20.64
N SER A 141 2.65 -7.05 -19.89
CA SER A 141 2.53 -7.22 -18.44
C SER A 141 2.15 -5.89 -17.79
N ARG A 142 0.91 -5.74 -17.30
CA ARG A 142 0.46 -4.49 -16.66
C ARG A 142 1.19 -4.20 -15.36
N PHE A 143 1.84 -5.22 -14.82
CA PHE A 143 2.76 -5.10 -13.71
C PHE A 143 4.16 -5.42 -14.22
N HIS A 144 4.92 -4.39 -14.56
CA HIS A 144 6.24 -4.56 -15.18
C HIS A 144 7.30 -5.07 -14.19
N THR A 145 7.13 -4.75 -12.90
CA THR A 145 8.09 -5.01 -11.83
C THR A 145 7.61 -6.04 -10.81
N LEU A 146 6.31 -6.36 -10.78
CA LEU A 146 5.73 -7.29 -9.82
C LEU A 146 6.32 -8.69 -10.03
N SER A 147 7.08 -9.13 -9.03
CA SER A 147 7.77 -10.42 -9.04
C SER A 147 7.23 -11.37 -7.98
N THR A 148 6.65 -10.80 -6.91
CA THR A 148 6.22 -11.58 -5.73
C THR A 148 4.78 -11.24 -5.37
N VAL A 149 3.93 -12.27 -5.33
CA VAL A 149 2.58 -12.21 -4.75
C VAL A 149 2.49 -13.25 -3.65
N ARG A 150 2.15 -12.83 -2.42
CA ARG A 150 1.99 -13.73 -1.26
C ARG A 150 0.64 -13.54 -0.61
N ILE A 151 0.04 -14.63 -0.16
CA ILE A 151 -1.23 -14.62 0.57
C ILE A 151 -0.96 -15.33 1.90
N PHE A 152 -1.26 -14.63 2.99
CA PHE A 152 -1.16 -15.11 4.35
C PHE A 152 -2.56 -15.19 4.94
N GLU A 153 -2.91 -16.38 5.41
CA GLU A 153 -4.11 -16.63 6.21
C GLU A 153 -3.91 -16.17 7.66
#